data_AF-A0A5C1ADG0-F1
#
_entry.id   AF-A0A5C1ADG0-F1
#
_cell.length_a   1.000
_cell.length_b   1.000
_cell.length_c   1.000
_cell.angle_alpha   90.00
_cell.angle_beta   90.00
_cell.angle_gamma   90.00
#
_symmetry.space_group_name_H-M   'P 1'
#
loop_
_entity.id
_entity.type
_entity.pdbx_description
1 polymer ?
#
loop_
_entity_poly.entity_id
_entity_poly.type
_entity_poly.pdbx_seq_one_letter_code
_entity_poly.pdbx_strand_id
1 'polypeptide(L)'
;MSTVILFPSQGLHANAFAGTARAILDEFYNAGGGPGGTAFQTNVTRISTGNFSVSFSRPSWAKGKGDFWDAVSAASTFVMLSHSASDGPILNHDHTEDESRDELDRFWQPWRREGNTLNADGVSFWRKVGQQGRTNTARIALLGCDTASVYGPLVAKVANSDVFGYLHSCQAANHKVQIPQLKKIEKDEVPGGMKRVTP
;
A
#
# COMPACT_ATOMS: atom_id res chain seq x y z
N MET A 1 16.82 4.54 -8.28
CA MET A 1 15.99 4.44 -7.07
C MET A 1 14.79 3.62 -7.47
N SER A 2 14.66 2.36 -7.01
CA SER A 2 13.56 1.51 -7.47
C SER A 2 12.31 1.71 -6.62
N THR A 3 11.13 1.60 -7.22
CA THR A 3 9.84 1.62 -6.51
C THR A 3 9.07 0.33 -6.68
N VAL A 4 8.40 -0.11 -5.62
CA VAL A 4 7.37 -1.15 -5.67
C VAL A 4 6.01 -0.51 -5.43
N ILE A 5 5.07 -0.74 -6.34
CA ILE A 5 3.66 -0.40 -6.15
C ILE A 5 2.87 -1.68 -5.86
N LEU A 6 2.21 -1.73 -4.71
CA LEU A 6 1.29 -2.79 -4.34
C LEU A 6 -0.15 -2.28 -4.44
N PHE A 7 -1.05 -3.07 -5.01
CA PHE A 7 -2.48 -2.73 -5.16
C PHE A 7 -3.38 -3.97 -5.01
N PRO A 8 -4.68 -3.82 -4.68
CA PRO A 8 -5.58 -4.96 -4.54
C PRO A 8 -6.01 -5.54 -5.88
N SER A 9 -6.01 -6.88 -6.02
CA SER A 9 -6.62 -7.57 -7.17
C SER A 9 -8.13 -7.83 -7.00
N GLN A 10 -8.66 -7.60 -5.80
CA GLN A 10 -10.04 -7.89 -5.41
C GLN A 10 -10.76 -6.63 -4.92
N GLY A 11 -12.10 -6.68 -4.93
CA GLY A 11 -12.96 -5.61 -4.44
C GLY A 11 -13.46 -4.63 -5.51
N LEU A 12 -14.38 -3.76 -5.09
CA LEU A 12 -15.17 -2.88 -5.96
C LEU A 12 -14.34 -2.03 -6.95
N HIS A 13 -13.13 -1.63 -6.56
CA HIS A 13 -12.29 -0.70 -7.32
C HIS A 13 -10.96 -1.30 -7.80
N ALA A 14 -10.80 -2.63 -7.77
CA ALA A 14 -9.56 -3.31 -8.15
C ALA A 14 -9.03 -2.88 -9.54
N ASN A 15 -9.92 -2.83 -10.54
CA ASN A 15 -9.56 -2.40 -11.90
C ASN A 15 -9.05 -0.94 -11.97
N ALA A 16 -9.65 -0.05 -11.17
CA ALA A 16 -9.23 1.35 -11.13
C ALA A 16 -7.86 1.51 -10.44
N PHE A 17 -7.59 0.72 -9.40
CA PHE A 17 -6.26 0.66 -8.77
C PHE A 17 -5.21 0.09 -9.72
N ALA A 18 -5.51 -0.99 -10.44
CA ALA A 18 -4.62 -1.57 -11.44
C ALA A 18 -4.27 -0.55 -12.55
N GLY A 19 -5.29 0.16 -13.07
CA GLY A 19 -5.09 1.22 -14.05
C GLY A 19 -4.25 2.38 -13.51
N THR A 20 -4.46 2.76 -12.26
CA THR A 20 -3.68 3.81 -11.58
C THR A 20 -2.23 3.38 -11.36
N ALA A 21 -2.00 2.16 -10.89
CA ALA A 21 -0.66 1.60 -10.70
C ALA A 21 0.12 1.58 -12.02
N ARG A 22 -0.53 1.14 -13.10
CA ARG A 22 0.06 1.14 -14.44
C ARG A 22 0.42 2.56 -14.90
N ALA A 23 -0.51 3.50 -14.81
CA ALA A 23 -0.26 4.88 -15.22
C ALA A 23 0.86 5.55 -14.41
N ILE A 24 0.91 5.35 -13.09
CA ILE A 24 2.01 5.85 -12.24
C ILE A 24 3.36 5.28 -12.70
N LEU A 25 3.42 3.98 -13.03
CA LEU A 25 4.65 3.40 -13.53
C LEU A 25 5.03 3.95 -14.91
N ASP A 26 4.11 3.97 -15.87
CA ASP A 26 4.39 4.34 -17.25
C ASP A 26 4.73 5.84 -17.39
N GLU A 27 4.03 6.71 -16.65
CA GLU A 27 4.18 8.17 -16.77
C GLU A 27 5.24 8.76 -15.84
N PHE A 28 5.63 8.05 -14.78
CA PHE A 28 6.59 8.56 -13.81
C PHE A 28 7.78 7.63 -13.59
N TYR A 29 7.59 6.45 -13.00
CA TYR A 29 8.74 5.64 -12.58
C TYR A 29 9.55 5.05 -13.73
N ASN A 30 8.90 4.71 -14.86
CA ASN A 30 9.51 4.07 -16.02
C ASN A 30 9.57 4.99 -17.26
N ALA A 31 9.13 6.24 -17.13
CA ALA A 31 9.16 7.22 -18.21
C ALA A 31 10.59 7.66 -18.52
N GLY A 32 11.06 7.46 -19.76
CA GLY A 32 12.22 8.15 -20.33
C GLY A 32 13.50 8.18 -19.49
N GLY A 33 13.83 7.10 -18.77
CA GLY A 33 14.98 7.05 -17.84
C GLY A 33 14.64 7.38 -16.38
N GLY A 34 13.36 7.29 -16.01
CA GLY A 34 12.87 7.46 -14.64
C GLY A 34 13.50 6.51 -13.62
N PRO A 35 13.15 6.68 -12.31
CA PRO A 35 13.80 5.96 -11.20
C PRO A 35 13.84 4.44 -11.36
N GLY A 36 12.87 3.89 -12.10
CA GLY A 36 12.59 2.47 -12.23
C GLY A 36 11.54 2.03 -11.22
N GLY A 37 10.60 1.20 -11.64
CA GLY A 37 9.62 0.62 -10.72
C GLY A 37 8.90 -0.58 -11.29
N THR A 38 8.33 -1.37 -10.39
CA THR A 38 7.49 -2.52 -10.71
C THR A 38 6.21 -2.50 -9.87
N ALA A 39 5.22 -3.28 -10.27
CA ALA A 39 3.97 -3.39 -9.54
C ALA A 39 3.63 -4.85 -9.26
N PHE A 40 2.92 -5.05 -8.16
CA PHE A 40 2.35 -6.32 -7.75
C PHE A 40 0.92 -6.11 -7.31
N GLN A 41 0.11 -7.14 -7.49
CA GLN A 41 -1.25 -7.19 -6.97
C GLN A 41 -1.32 -8.17 -5.80
N THR A 42 -2.08 -7.83 -4.76
CA THR A 42 -2.39 -8.76 -3.67
C THR A 42 -3.49 -9.70 -4.11
N ASN A 43 -3.34 -11.00 -3.87
CA ASN A 43 -4.43 -11.97 -3.94
C ASN A 43 -4.68 -12.47 -2.52
N VAL A 44 -5.89 -12.22 -2.01
CA VAL A 44 -6.29 -12.53 -0.65
C VAL A 44 -7.31 -13.65 -0.65
N THR A 45 -7.06 -14.69 0.13
CA THR A 45 -8.00 -15.78 0.36
C THR A 45 -8.32 -15.85 1.84
N ARG A 46 -9.59 -15.75 2.21
CA ARG A 46 -10.03 -15.98 3.59
C ARG A 46 -9.97 -17.49 3.86
N ILE A 47 -9.13 -17.89 4.81
CA ILE A 47 -8.99 -19.30 5.22
C ILE A 47 -10.06 -19.62 6.27
N SER A 48 -10.20 -18.73 7.25
CA SER A 48 -11.22 -18.81 8.27
C SER A 48 -11.55 -17.41 8.80
N THR A 49 -12.48 -17.36 9.73
CA THR A 49 -12.85 -16.18 10.49
C THR A 49 -11.62 -15.57 11.18
N GLY A 50 -11.13 -14.45 10.63
CA GLY A 50 -10.02 -13.65 11.15
C GLY A 50 -8.66 -13.94 10.50
N ASN A 51 -8.58 -14.97 9.67
CA ASN A 51 -7.35 -15.51 9.10
C ASN A 51 -7.35 -15.49 7.56
N PHE A 52 -6.27 -14.97 6.99
CA PHE A 52 -6.13 -14.77 5.55
C PHE A 52 -4.82 -15.34 5.04
N SER A 53 -4.85 -15.90 3.84
CA SER A 53 -3.66 -16.08 3.01
C SER A 53 -3.52 -14.87 2.10
N VAL A 54 -2.34 -14.26 2.08
CA VAL A 54 -2.00 -13.19 1.12
C VAL A 54 -0.84 -13.65 0.27
N SER A 55 -1.02 -13.58 -1.04
CA SER A 55 0.04 -13.79 -2.02
C SER A 55 0.17 -12.58 -2.93
N PHE A 56 1.31 -12.48 -3.61
CA PHE A 56 1.63 -11.36 -4.49
C PHE A 56 1.90 -11.89 -5.88
N SER A 57 1.23 -11.35 -6.89
CA SER A 57 1.51 -11.68 -8.29
C SER A 57 1.86 -10.42 -9.07
N ARG A 58 2.80 -10.56 -10.00
CA ARG A 58 3.13 -9.48 -10.93
C ARG A 58 2.12 -9.52 -12.07
N PRO A 59 1.36 -8.44 -12.34
CA PRO A 59 0.47 -8.41 -13.50
C PRO A 59 1.28 -8.41 -14.80
N SER A 60 0.72 -8.95 -15.88
CA SER A 60 1.43 -9.15 -17.15
C SER A 60 1.97 -7.88 -17.80
N TRP A 61 1.37 -6.73 -17.48
CA TRP A 61 1.81 -5.42 -17.96
C TRP A 61 2.97 -4.82 -17.15
N ALA A 62 3.26 -5.33 -15.95
CA ALA A 62 4.34 -4.83 -15.12
C ALA A 62 5.69 -5.47 -15.54
N LYS A 63 6.71 -4.63 -15.69
CA LYS A 63 8.09 -5.05 -16.02
C LYS A 63 8.88 -5.38 -14.76
N GLY A 64 9.93 -6.20 -14.89
CA GLY A 64 10.85 -6.54 -13.80
C GLY A 64 11.30 -8.00 -13.81
N LYS A 65 12.27 -8.34 -12.95
CA LYS A 65 12.72 -9.71 -12.64
C LYS A 65 12.58 -9.95 -11.13
N GLY A 66 12.63 -11.21 -10.70
CA GLY A 66 12.49 -11.60 -9.29
C GLY A 66 11.04 -11.63 -8.80
N ASP A 67 10.85 -12.14 -7.59
CA ASP A 67 9.56 -12.17 -6.91
C ASP A 67 9.21 -10.85 -6.21
N PHE A 68 8.12 -10.82 -5.45
CA PHE A 68 7.70 -9.63 -4.71
C PHE A 68 8.75 -9.17 -3.69
N TRP A 69 9.31 -10.11 -2.93
CA TRP A 69 10.24 -9.77 -1.88
C TRP A 69 11.58 -9.32 -2.45
N ASP A 70 12.06 -9.93 -3.54
CA ASP A 70 13.24 -9.43 -4.26
C ASP A 70 13.08 -7.97 -4.69
N ALA A 71 11.90 -7.62 -5.21
CA ALA A 71 11.61 -6.26 -5.64
C ALA A 71 11.53 -5.27 -4.47
N VAL A 72 10.91 -5.68 -3.35
CA VAL A 72 10.87 -4.88 -2.11
C VAL A 72 12.28 -4.66 -1.58
N SER A 73 13.15 -5.68 -1.61
CA SER A 73 14.53 -5.54 -1.15
C SER A 73 15.35 -4.54 -1.97
N ALA A 74 15.03 -4.41 -3.25
CA ALA A 74 15.69 -3.46 -4.14
C ALA A 74 15.08 -2.05 -4.11
N ALA A 75 13.92 -1.87 -3.49
CA ALA A 75 13.16 -0.63 -3.54
C ALA A 75 13.62 0.39 -2.49
N SER A 76 13.63 1.67 -2.89
CA SER A 76 13.78 2.83 -2.00
C SER A 76 12.43 3.42 -1.60
N THR A 77 11.36 3.11 -2.35
CA THR A 77 10.00 3.54 -2.06
C THR A 77 9.03 2.38 -2.24
N PHE A 78 8.18 2.18 -1.24
CA PHE A 78 7.09 1.23 -1.26
C PHE A 78 5.77 2.00 -1.28
N VAL A 79 4.95 1.80 -2.31
CA VAL A 79 3.66 2.46 -2.48
C VAL A 79 2.55 1.44 -2.32
N MET A 80 1.61 1.72 -1.43
CA MET A 80 0.38 0.95 -1.26
C MET A 80 -0.80 1.76 -1.81
N LEU A 81 -1.42 1.27 -2.87
CA LEU A 81 -2.68 1.77 -3.40
C LEU A 81 -3.82 0.92 -2.86
N SER A 82 -4.75 1.52 -2.14
CA SER A 82 -5.99 0.85 -1.76
C SER A 82 -7.00 1.88 -1.26
N HIS A 83 -8.24 1.45 -1.08
CA HIS A 83 -9.05 2.11 -0.06
C HIS A 83 -8.40 1.86 1.30
N SER A 84 -8.48 2.82 2.20
CA SER A 84 -8.03 2.64 3.58
C SER A 84 -9.09 3.18 4.51
N ALA A 85 -9.32 2.44 5.58
CA ALA A 85 -10.06 2.89 6.74
C ALA A 85 -9.07 3.06 7.90
N SER A 86 -9.58 3.35 9.09
CA SER A 86 -8.80 3.36 10.34
C SER A 86 -7.98 2.08 10.56
N ASP A 87 -8.43 0.96 10.00
CA ASP A 87 -7.86 -0.37 10.27
C ASP A 87 -6.82 -0.81 9.24
N GLY A 88 -6.57 -0.03 8.18
CA GLY A 88 -5.55 -0.31 7.18
C GLY A 88 -6.08 -0.47 5.76
N PRO A 89 -5.27 -1.03 4.83
CA PRO A 89 -5.64 -1.16 3.44
C PRO A 89 -6.74 -2.19 3.25
N ILE A 90 -7.76 -1.83 2.48
CA ILE A 90 -8.82 -2.74 2.05
C ILE A 90 -8.31 -3.53 0.85
N LEU A 91 -7.93 -4.78 1.09
CA LEU A 91 -7.37 -5.71 0.11
C LEU A 91 -8.40 -6.65 -0.48
N ASN A 92 -9.39 -7.04 0.34
CA ASN A 92 -10.53 -7.84 -0.10
C ASN A 92 -11.82 -7.12 0.28
N HIS A 93 -12.75 -7.10 -0.67
CA HIS A 93 -14.06 -6.46 -0.56
C HIS A 93 -15.07 -7.32 -1.36
N ASP A 94 -15.05 -8.63 -1.11
CA ASP A 94 -16.14 -9.51 -1.51
C ASP A 94 -17.33 -9.19 -0.60
N HIS A 95 -18.35 -8.56 -1.19
CA HIS A 95 -19.66 -8.40 -0.58
C HIS A 95 -20.57 -9.52 -1.06
N THR A 96 -21.35 -10.10 -0.17
CA THR A 96 -22.63 -10.71 -0.54
C THR A 96 -23.75 -9.79 -0.08
N GLU A 97 -24.78 -9.60 -0.91
CA GLU A 97 -25.85 -8.59 -0.75
C GLU A 97 -26.68 -8.72 0.55
N ASP A 98 -26.52 -9.82 1.30
CA ASP A 98 -27.30 -10.15 2.49
C ASP A 98 -26.63 -9.80 3.84
N GLU A 99 -25.38 -9.30 3.85
CA GLU A 99 -24.71 -8.94 5.12
C GLU A 99 -25.19 -7.57 5.62
N SER A 100 -25.78 -7.55 6.81
CA SER A 100 -26.31 -6.32 7.41
C SER A 100 -25.18 -5.31 7.68
N ARG A 101 -25.48 -4.02 7.54
CA ARG A 101 -24.53 -2.92 7.83
C ARG A 101 -23.95 -2.91 9.24
N ASP A 102 -24.49 -3.70 10.18
CA ASP A 102 -23.96 -3.83 11.54
C ASP A 102 -23.06 -5.07 11.70
N GLU A 103 -23.12 -6.06 10.79
CA GLU A 103 -22.12 -7.13 10.65
C GLU A 103 -20.84 -6.66 9.95
N LEU A 104 -20.81 -5.38 9.53
CA LEU A 104 -19.60 -4.61 9.20
C LEU A 104 -18.62 -4.46 10.39
N ASP A 105 -18.93 -5.01 11.56
CA ASP A 105 -18.29 -4.72 12.84
C ASP A 105 -16.77 -4.93 12.88
N ARG A 106 -16.11 -5.62 11.93
CA ARG A 106 -14.62 -5.65 11.86
C ARG A 106 -14.09 -5.84 10.45
N PHE A 107 -13.41 -4.81 9.95
CA PHE A 107 -12.50 -4.82 8.81
C PHE A 107 -11.41 -5.90 8.95
N TRP A 108 -11.74 -7.16 8.67
CA TRP A 108 -10.81 -8.26 8.68
C TRP A 108 -9.97 -8.21 7.41
N GLN A 109 -9.02 -7.27 7.44
CA GLN A 109 -7.94 -7.18 6.49
C GLN A 109 -6.76 -7.99 7.05
N PRO A 110 -5.96 -8.62 6.17
CA PRO A 110 -4.79 -9.40 6.59
C PRO A 110 -3.83 -8.62 7.50
N TRP A 111 -3.75 -7.30 7.36
CA TRP A 111 -2.83 -6.43 8.10
C TRP A 111 -3.56 -5.41 8.97
N ARG A 112 -4.68 -5.83 9.58
CA ARG A 112 -5.54 -4.93 10.36
C ARG A 112 -4.86 -4.35 11.60
N ARG A 113 -5.38 -3.22 12.04
CA ARG A 113 -5.17 -2.65 13.38
C ARG A 113 -5.90 -3.48 14.46
N GLU A 114 -5.29 -3.61 15.63
CA GLU A 114 -5.85 -4.18 16.86
C GLU A 114 -5.53 -3.23 18.02
N GLY A 115 -6.46 -2.33 18.35
CA GLY A 115 -6.21 -1.31 19.37
C GLY A 115 -5.09 -0.35 18.96
N ASN A 116 -3.95 -0.36 19.64
CA ASN A 116 -2.80 0.49 19.30
C ASN A 116 -1.64 -0.29 18.69
N THR A 117 -1.92 -1.47 18.13
CA THR A 117 -0.95 -2.32 17.43
C THR A 117 -1.51 -2.82 16.10
N LEU A 118 -0.66 -3.42 15.28
CA LEU A 118 -1.10 -4.26 14.15
C LEU A 118 -1.28 -5.70 14.64
N ASN A 119 -2.11 -6.47 13.95
CA ASN A 119 -2.15 -7.92 14.13
C ASN A 119 -0.79 -8.56 13.76
N ALA A 120 -0.57 -9.82 14.14
CA ALA A 120 0.71 -10.51 13.93
C ALA A 120 1.15 -10.55 12.45
N ASP A 121 0.21 -10.74 11.53
CA ASP A 121 0.48 -10.77 10.09
C ASP A 121 0.88 -9.39 9.56
N GLY A 122 0.17 -8.33 9.96
CA GLY A 122 0.53 -6.95 9.64
C GLY A 122 1.90 -6.57 10.20
N VAL A 123 2.19 -6.97 11.46
CA VAL A 123 3.51 -6.76 12.05
C VAL A 123 4.61 -7.41 11.20
N SER A 124 4.41 -8.67 10.83
CA SER A 124 5.38 -9.44 10.05
C SER A 124 5.60 -8.85 8.66
N PHE A 125 4.50 -8.47 7.98
CA PHE A 125 4.55 -7.85 6.66
C PHE A 125 5.31 -6.51 6.67
N TRP A 126 4.89 -5.56 7.52
CA TRP A 126 5.49 -4.22 7.52
C TRP A 126 6.92 -4.20 8.04
N ARG A 127 7.24 -5.07 9.01
CA ARG A 127 8.62 -5.26 9.45
C ARG A 127 9.50 -5.73 8.30
N LYS A 128 9.01 -6.69 7.49
CA LYS A 128 9.75 -7.17 6.32
C LYS A 128 9.90 -6.09 5.25
N VAL A 129 8.86 -5.29 4.99
CA VAL A 129 8.95 -4.14 4.08
C VAL A 129 10.04 -3.15 4.52
N GLY A 130 10.07 -2.79 5.80
CA GLY A 130 11.07 -1.86 6.34
C GLY A 130 12.50 -2.41 6.39
N GLN A 131 12.67 -3.69 6.77
CA GLN A 131 14.00 -4.33 6.87
C GLN A 131 14.66 -4.64 5.52
N GLN A 132 13.86 -4.91 4.49
CA GLN A 132 14.38 -5.33 3.19
C GLN A 132 14.86 -4.14 2.35
N GLY A 133 14.38 -2.92 2.61
CA GLY A 133 14.93 -1.72 1.99
C GLY A 133 16.43 -1.62 2.22
N ARG A 134 17.22 -1.58 1.13
CA ARG A 134 18.70 -1.56 1.13
C ARG A 134 19.34 -0.44 1.97
N THR A 135 18.54 0.52 2.40
CA THR A 135 18.90 1.60 3.29
C THR A 135 17.78 1.69 4.33
N ASN A 136 18.07 2.01 5.58
CA ASN A 136 17.09 2.36 6.62
C ASN A 136 16.27 3.64 6.27
N THR A 137 16.05 3.92 4.99
CA THR A 137 15.42 5.10 4.41
C THR A 137 14.34 4.70 3.41
N ALA A 138 13.88 3.45 3.39
CA ALA A 138 12.77 3.05 2.53
C ALA A 138 11.52 3.84 2.95
N ARG A 139 11.00 4.65 2.03
CA ARG A 139 9.79 5.46 2.26
C ARG A 139 8.57 4.62 1.97
N ILE A 140 7.56 4.69 2.83
CA ILE A 140 6.29 4.00 2.62
C ILE A 140 5.23 5.05 2.30
N ALA A 141 4.58 4.95 1.15
CA ALA A 141 3.43 5.79 0.79
C ALA A 141 2.13 4.97 0.92
N LEU A 142 1.25 5.38 1.83
CA LEU A 142 -0.07 4.77 2.04
C LEU A 142 -1.14 5.64 1.38
N LEU A 143 -1.45 5.33 0.12
CA LEU A 143 -2.36 6.10 -0.72
C LEU A 143 -3.80 5.64 -0.48
N GLY A 144 -4.30 5.94 0.72
CA GLY A 144 -5.69 5.70 1.15
C GLY A 144 -6.12 6.75 2.17
N CYS A 145 -7.43 6.87 2.40
CA CYS A 145 -8.01 7.88 3.28
C CYS A 145 -7.57 7.69 4.73
N ASP A 146 -7.34 8.79 5.45
CA ASP A 146 -7.07 8.83 6.90
C ASP A 146 -5.88 7.98 7.38
N THR A 147 -5.02 7.53 6.45
CA THR A 147 -3.90 6.64 6.76
C THR A 147 -2.85 7.32 7.63
N ALA A 148 -2.67 8.64 7.57
CA ALA A 148 -1.67 9.33 8.39
C ALA A 148 -2.01 9.37 9.88
N SER A 149 -3.30 9.38 10.23
CA SER A 149 -3.75 9.68 11.59
C SER A 149 -3.79 8.44 12.47
N VAL A 150 -4.15 7.30 11.89
CA VAL A 150 -4.48 6.09 12.65
C VAL A 150 -3.54 4.94 12.33
N TYR A 151 -3.46 4.53 11.07
CA TYR A 151 -2.75 3.33 10.66
C TYR A 151 -1.25 3.59 10.40
N GLY A 152 -0.92 4.76 9.85
CA GLY A 152 0.43 5.20 9.50
C GLY A 152 1.41 5.19 10.68
N PRO A 153 1.05 5.67 11.88
CA PRO A 153 1.91 5.57 13.06
C PRO A 153 2.24 4.13 13.46
N LEU A 154 1.31 3.20 13.26
CA LEU A 154 1.55 1.78 13.55
C LEU A 154 2.51 1.17 12.53
N VAL A 155 2.33 1.50 11.25
CA VAL A 155 3.23 1.06 10.18
C VAL A 155 4.62 1.66 10.36
N ALA A 156 4.74 2.96 10.64
CA ALA A 156 6.03 3.65 10.80
C ALA A 156 6.85 3.01 11.92
N LYS A 157 6.21 2.78 13.08
CA LYS A 157 6.82 2.12 14.23
C LYS A 157 7.29 0.69 13.91
N VAL A 158 6.45 -0.11 13.23
CA VAL A 158 6.76 -1.52 12.96
C VAL A 158 7.79 -1.68 11.86
N ALA A 159 7.68 -0.90 10.79
CA ALA A 159 8.61 -0.91 9.66
C ALA A 159 9.94 -0.22 10.02
N ASN A 160 9.95 0.64 11.04
CA ASN A 160 11.08 1.52 11.34
C ASN A 160 11.48 2.36 10.10
N SER A 161 10.46 2.90 9.42
CA SER A 161 10.55 3.67 8.18
C SER A 161 9.59 4.86 8.22
N ASP A 162 9.95 5.93 7.51
CA ASP A 162 9.04 7.06 7.27
C ASP A 162 7.83 6.62 6.45
N VAL A 163 6.65 6.95 6.96
CA VAL A 163 5.35 6.71 6.30
C VAL A 163 4.73 8.04 5.89
N PHE A 164 4.35 8.14 4.62
CA PHE A 164 3.57 9.23 4.07
C PHE A 164 2.14 8.74 3.87
N GLY A 165 1.18 9.31 4.61
CA GLY A 165 -0.24 8.98 4.51
C GLY A 165 -1.10 10.22 4.30
N TYR A 166 -2.35 10.05 3.88
CA TYR A 166 -3.31 11.15 3.81
C TYR A 166 -3.94 11.44 5.17
N LEU A 167 -4.14 12.72 5.48
CA LEU A 167 -4.82 13.15 6.71
C LEU A 167 -6.34 12.93 6.64
N HIS A 168 -6.90 12.96 5.42
CA HIS A 168 -8.33 12.92 5.13
C HIS A 168 -8.61 12.06 3.88
N SER A 169 -9.76 12.31 3.23
CA SER A 169 -10.14 11.71 1.96
C SER A 169 -9.11 11.91 0.86
N CYS A 170 -8.90 10.88 0.05
CA CYS A 170 -8.03 10.91 -1.11
C CYS A 170 -8.66 10.20 -2.32
N GLN A 171 -8.26 10.61 -3.52
CA GLN A 171 -8.58 9.91 -4.75
C GLN A 171 -7.49 8.88 -5.07
N ALA A 172 -7.42 7.81 -4.27
CA ALA A 172 -6.37 6.80 -4.37
C ALA A 172 -6.24 6.18 -5.78
N ALA A 173 -7.37 5.94 -6.45
CA ALA A 173 -7.43 5.41 -7.81
C ALA A 173 -7.38 6.49 -8.92
N ASN A 174 -6.71 7.62 -8.67
CA ASN A 174 -6.53 8.70 -9.66
C ASN A 174 -5.06 9.07 -9.82
N HIS A 175 -4.39 8.51 -10.84
CA HIS A 175 -2.97 8.75 -11.10
C HIS A 175 -2.61 10.24 -11.27
N LYS A 176 -3.52 11.07 -11.81
CA LYS A 176 -3.28 12.52 -11.99
C LYS A 176 -3.12 13.25 -10.66
N VAL A 177 -3.77 12.74 -9.60
CA VAL A 177 -3.62 13.24 -8.23
C VAL A 177 -2.39 12.63 -7.56
N GLN A 178 -2.15 11.33 -7.75
CA GLN A 178 -1.11 10.59 -7.03
C GLN A 178 0.31 10.89 -7.53
N ILE A 179 0.52 11.03 -8.85
CA ILE A 179 1.85 11.29 -9.43
C ILE A 179 2.50 12.57 -8.85
N PRO A 180 1.81 13.73 -8.76
CA PRO A 180 2.37 14.90 -8.10
C PRO A 180 2.77 14.69 -6.64
N GLN A 181 2.01 13.88 -5.87
CA GLN A 181 2.37 13.60 -4.47
C GLN A 181 3.61 12.69 -4.40
N LEU A 182 3.65 11.63 -5.20
CA LEU A 182 4.79 10.70 -5.25
C LEU A 182 6.07 11.42 -5.69
N LYS A 183 6.00 12.35 -6.64
CA LYS A 183 7.14 13.21 -7.03
C LYS A 183 7.70 14.03 -5.87
N LYS A 184 6.85 14.49 -4.94
CA LYS A 184 7.28 15.20 -3.73
C LYS A 184 7.91 14.23 -2.72
N ILE A 185 7.30 13.07 -2.51
CA ILE A 185 7.84 12.02 -1.61
C ILE A 185 9.24 11.57 -2.04
N GLU A 186 9.46 11.36 -3.34
CA GLU A 186 10.78 10.99 -3.88
C GLU A 186 11.87 12.05 -3.61
N LYS A 187 11.47 13.33 -3.46
CA LYS A 187 12.34 14.45 -3.09
C LYS A 187 12.45 14.67 -1.59
N ASP A 188 11.88 13.78 -0.79
CA ASP A 188 11.75 13.92 0.65
C ASP A 188 10.96 15.17 1.08
N GLU A 189 9.96 15.57 0.30
CA GLU A 189 9.03 16.64 0.63
C GLU A 189 7.70 16.06 1.14
N VAL A 190 7.03 16.78 2.07
CA VAL A 190 5.69 16.40 2.53
C VAL A 190 4.63 16.93 1.55
N PRO A 191 3.86 16.05 0.89
CA PRO A 191 2.83 16.51 -0.04
C PRO A 191 1.63 17.16 0.65
N GLY A 192 0.88 17.99 -0.07
CA GLY A 192 -0.29 18.68 0.49
C GLY A 192 -1.41 17.71 0.82
N GLY A 193 -2.03 17.84 2.00
CA GLY A 193 -3.05 16.91 2.49
C GLY A 193 -2.51 15.58 3.02
N MET A 194 -1.19 15.40 3.00
CA MET A 194 -0.49 14.26 3.59
C MET A 194 0.32 14.67 4.81
N LYS A 195 0.74 13.69 5.60
CA LYS A 195 1.67 13.87 6.72
C LYS A 195 2.78 12.81 6.62
N ARG A 196 4.00 13.22 6.94
CA ARG A 196 5.11 12.30 7.24
C ARG A 196 5.00 11.85 8.69
N VAL A 197 4.96 10.55 8.89
CA VAL A 197 4.96 9.88 10.19
C VAL A 197 6.29 9.15 10.31
N THR A 198 7.09 9.55 11.30
CA THR A 198 8.38 8.95 11.59
C THR A 198 8.20 7.82 12.63
N PRO A 199 9.09 6.81 12.67
CA PRO A 199 9.04 5.72 13.65
C PRO A 199 9.06 6.15 15.12
#